data_AF-A0A9E5HDX4-F1
#
_entry.id   AF-A0A9E5HDX4-F1
#
_cell.length_a   1.000
_cell.length_b   1.000
_cell.length_c   1.000
_cell.angle_alpha   90.00
_cell.angle_beta   90.00
_cell.angle_gamma   90.00
#
_symmetry.space_group_name_H-M   'P 1'
#
loop_
_entity.id
_entity.type
_entity.pdbx_description
1 polymer ?
#
loop_
_entity_poly.entity_id
_entity_poly.type
_entity_poly.pdbx_seq_one_letter_code
_entity_poly.pdbx_strand_id
1 'polypeptide(L)'
;MRIATAAYPITWLNSWDEYEQKLDHWVADAADHGAEFLVFPEYASMELSSLAGEERAAKMETALSSVSDVFDRICETYKNLAKRFGVHILSGSAPVWDDGRYVNRLGVFDPSGAYILQDKQIMTRFEREEWCVEHGNPLNVIETDLGRFGILICYDSEFPKLGRALKDVDVLLVPSCTEAMHGYWRVRIGAMARALENQCVSVMSSLLSNEA
;
A
#
# COMPACT_ATOMS: atom_id res chain seq x y z
N MET A 1 -7.28 -7.93 18.14
CA MET A 1 -6.62 -7.21 17.04
C MET A 1 -5.11 -7.10 17.26
N ARG A 2 -4.35 -7.92 16.54
CA ARG A 2 -2.91 -7.75 16.30
C ARG A 2 -2.68 -7.34 14.84
N ILE A 3 -1.92 -6.27 14.63
CA ILE A 3 -1.60 -5.74 13.29
C ILE A 3 -0.11 -5.93 13.05
N ALA A 4 0.26 -6.47 11.89
CA ALA A 4 1.63 -6.61 11.45
C ALA A 4 1.94 -5.63 10.30
N THR A 5 3.06 -4.94 10.39
CA THR A 5 3.54 -4.03 9.34
C THR A 5 4.73 -4.65 8.63
N ALA A 6 4.66 -4.76 7.31
CA ALA A 6 5.78 -5.25 6.52
C ALA A 6 6.84 -4.15 6.41
N ALA A 7 8.05 -4.47 6.86
CA ALA A 7 9.27 -3.73 6.53
C ALA A 7 9.80 -4.29 5.21
N TYR A 8 9.08 -3.99 4.11
CA TYR A 8 9.16 -4.75 2.87
C TYR A 8 10.33 -4.27 1.99
N PRO A 9 11.32 -5.14 1.69
CA PRO A 9 12.40 -4.79 0.76
C PRO A 9 11.94 -5.00 -0.68
N ILE A 10 12.19 -4.04 -1.57
CA ILE A 10 12.08 -4.25 -3.02
C ILE A 10 13.19 -5.20 -3.47
N THR A 11 12.84 -6.25 -4.21
CA THR A 11 13.82 -7.20 -4.77
C THR A 11 13.56 -7.43 -6.25
N TRP A 12 14.61 -7.75 -7.00
CA TRP A 12 14.43 -8.22 -8.37
C TRP A 12 13.71 -9.57 -8.40
N LEU A 13 12.69 -9.71 -9.24
CA LEU A 13 11.94 -10.95 -9.43
C LEU A 13 12.14 -11.46 -10.86
N ASN A 14 12.31 -12.77 -11.01
CA ASN A 14 12.45 -13.43 -12.31
C ASN A 14 11.15 -14.07 -12.79
N SER A 15 10.17 -14.23 -11.90
CA SER A 15 8.88 -14.83 -12.23
C SER A 15 7.79 -14.35 -11.28
N TRP A 16 6.54 -14.54 -11.70
CA TRP A 16 5.39 -14.32 -10.82
C TRP A 16 5.39 -15.28 -9.62
N ASP A 17 5.87 -16.51 -9.80
CA ASP A 17 5.91 -17.50 -8.72
C ASP A 17 6.84 -17.03 -7.59
N GLU A 18 7.94 -16.32 -7.91
CA GLU A 18 8.80 -15.68 -6.90
C GLU A 18 8.07 -14.57 -6.13
N TYR A 19 7.23 -13.78 -6.80
CA TYR A 19 6.38 -12.78 -6.15
C TYR A 19 5.40 -13.43 -5.17
N GLU A 20 4.70 -14.47 -5.63
CA GLU A 20 3.73 -15.20 -4.80
C GLU A 20 4.40 -15.84 -3.60
N GLN A 21 5.54 -16.51 -3.79
CA GLN A 21 6.32 -17.11 -2.69
C GLN A 21 6.79 -16.07 -1.67
N LYS A 22 7.22 -14.89 -2.14
CA LYS A 22 7.65 -13.80 -1.26
C LYS A 22 6.49 -13.28 -0.43
N LEU A 23 5.34 -13.01 -1.05
CA LEU A 23 4.15 -12.58 -0.32
C LEU A 23 3.62 -13.67 0.62
N ASP A 24 3.62 -14.93 0.18
CA ASP A 24 3.28 -16.10 0.98
C ASP A 24 4.09 -16.12 2.28
N HIS A 25 5.41 -15.98 2.18
CA HIS A 25 6.29 -15.95 3.34
C HIS A 25 5.96 -14.82 4.32
N TRP A 26 5.75 -13.58 3.83
CA TRP A 26 5.37 -12.44 4.67
C TRP A 26 4.02 -12.65 5.35
N VAL A 27 3.05 -13.21 4.63
CA VAL A 27 1.70 -13.43 5.17
C VAL A 27 1.67 -14.58 6.17
N ALA A 28 2.34 -15.69 5.85
CA ALA A 28 2.49 -16.85 6.72
C ALA A 28 3.16 -16.47 8.03
N ASP A 29 4.33 -15.80 7.98
CA ASP A 29 5.07 -15.44 9.19
C ASP A 29 4.25 -14.55 10.12
N ALA A 30 3.56 -13.53 9.60
CA ALA A 30 2.72 -12.69 10.43
C ALA A 30 1.52 -13.45 11.01
N ALA A 31 0.88 -14.32 10.23
CA ALA A 31 -0.24 -15.14 10.68
C ALA A 31 0.17 -16.15 11.75
N ASP A 32 1.34 -16.78 11.62
CA ASP A 32 1.94 -17.66 12.63
C ASP A 32 2.22 -16.91 13.94
N HIS A 33 2.57 -15.62 13.85
CA HIS A 33 2.66 -14.71 14.99
C HIS A 33 1.32 -14.09 15.38
N GLY A 34 0.18 -14.61 14.92
CA GLY A 34 -1.17 -14.25 15.32
C GLY A 34 -1.64 -12.88 14.85
N ALA A 35 -1.07 -12.33 13.78
CA ALA A 35 -1.58 -11.11 13.15
C ALA A 35 -2.95 -11.36 12.50
N GLU A 36 -3.87 -10.43 12.70
CA GLU A 36 -5.23 -10.46 12.13
C GLU A 36 -5.35 -9.50 10.93
N PHE A 37 -4.45 -8.52 10.84
CA PHE A 37 -4.35 -7.57 9.74
C PHE A 37 -2.88 -7.29 9.40
N LEU A 38 -2.52 -7.48 8.13
CA LEU A 38 -1.20 -7.18 7.59
C LEU A 38 -1.21 -5.91 6.74
N VAL A 39 -0.15 -5.12 6.86
CA VAL A 39 -0.01 -3.82 6.19
C VAL A 39 1.27 -3.81 5.36
N PHE A 40 1.14 -3.83 4.04
CA PHE A 40 2.26 -3.62 3.11
C PHE A 40 2.44 -2.13 2.79
N PRO A 41 3.66 -1.70 2.40
CA PRO A 41 3.93 -0.28 2.17
C PRO A 41 3.51 0.19 0.78
N GLU A 42 3.51 1.51 0.62
CA GLU A 42 3.26 2.17 -0.68
C GLU A 42 4.30 1.73 -1.71
N TYR A 43 3.88 1.56 -2.97
CA TYR A 43 4.70 1.17 -4.11
C TYR A 43 5.47 -0.14 -3.96
N ALA A 44 5.15 -1.00 -2.98
CA ALA A 44 5.76 -2.32 -2.88
C ALA A 44 5.59 -3.16 -4.16
N SER A 45 4.49 -2.95 -4.91
CA SER A 45 4.25 -3.67 -6.16
C SER A 45 5.14 -3.21 -7.33
N MET A 46 5.92 -2.13 -7.18
CA MET A 46 6.84 -1.68 -8.23
C MET A 46 7.93 -2.70 -8.55
N GLU A 47 8.23 -3.64 -7.65
CA GLU A 47 9.17 -4.72 -7.93
C GLU A 47 8.74 -5.62 -9.09
N LEU A 48 7.43 -5.69 -9.38
CA LEU A 48 6.90 -6.46 -10.52
C LEU A 48 7.31 -5.89 -11.87
N SER A 49 7.83 -4.65 -11.92
CA SER A 49 8.44 -4.12 -13.14
C SER A 49 9.62 -4.96 -13.63
N SER A 50 10.31 -5.68 -12.73
CA SER A 50 11.38 -6.62 -13.08
C SER A 50 10.93 -7.73 -14.03
N LEU A 51 9.65 -8.14 -13.98
CA LEU A 51 9.10 -9.15 -14.87
C LEU A 51 8.99 -8.69 -16.34
N ALA A 52 9.08 -7.39 -16.59
CA ALA A 52 9.15 -6.83 -17.94
C ALA A 52 10.57 -6.85 -18.53
N GLY A 53 11.57 -7.27 -17.74
CA GLY A 53 12.98 -7.27 -18.09
C GLY A 53 13.67 -5.93 -17.82
N GLU A 54 15.00 -5.98 -17.66
CA GLU A 54 15.86 -4.85 -17.24
C GLU A 54 15.65 -3.58 -18.08
N GLU A 55 15.60 -3.70 -19.40
CA GLU A 55 15.46 -2.52 -20.28
C GLU A 55 14.13 -1.77 -20.07
N ARG A 56 13.05 -2.51 -19.79
CA ARG A 56 11.73 -1.93 -19.54
C ARG A 56 11.58 -1.47 -18.09
N ALA A 57 12.14 -2.20 -17.14
CA ALA A 57 12.15 -1.79 -15.73
C ALA A 57 12.95 -0.50 -15.50
N ALA A 58 13.99 -0.26 -16.31
CA ALA A 58 14.83 0.94 -16.20
C ALA A 58 14.20 2.23 -16.74
N LYS A 59 13.11 2.15 -17.52
CA LYS A 59 12.40 3.31 -18.07
C LYS A 59 11.09 3.49 -17.33
N MET A 60 10.84 4.70 -16.83
CA MET A 60 9.73 4.99 -15.95
C MET A 60 8.38 4.57 -16.56
N GLU A 61 8.11 5.01 -17.79
CA GLU A 61 6.82 4.78 -18.44
C GLU A 61 6.52 3.29 -18.61
N THR A 62 7.53 2.50 -19.00
CA THR A 62 7.35 1.05 -19.17
C THR A 62 7.34 0.29 -17.85
N ALA A 63 8.01 0.81 -16.81
CA ALA A 63 7.91 0.25 -15.47
C ALA A 63 6.47 0.45 -14.92
N LEU A 64 5.94 1.67 -14.98
CA LEU A 64 4.56 1.97 -14.55
C LEU A 64 3.54 1.13 -15.33
N SER A 65 3.65 1.09 -16.66
CA SER A 65 2.72 0.31 -17.48
C SER A 65 2.80 -1.19 -17.16
N SER A 66 4.00 -1.75 -16.98
CA SER A 66 4.16 -3.18 -16.70
C SER A 66 3.53 -3.62 -15.38
N VAL A 67 3.60 -2.77 -14.35
CA VAL A 67 2.98 -3.04 -13.05
C VAL A 67 1.46 -2.86 -13.14
N SER A 68 1.01 -1.82 -13.85
CA SER A 68 -0.41 -1.58 -14.11
C SER A 68 -1.06 -2.74 -14.87
N ASP A 69 -0.39 -3.31 -15.88
CA ASP A 69 -0.90 -4.40 -16.71
C ASP A 69 -1.22 -5.68 -15.93
N VAL A 70 -0.62 -5.84 -14.74
CA VAL A 70 -0.78 -7.02 -13.88
C VAL A 70 -1.57 -6.74 -12.60
N PHE A 71 -2.16 -5.54 -12.44
CA PHE A 71 -2.81 -5.14 -11.19
C PHE A 71 -3.97 -6.06 -10.78
N ASP A 72 -4.76 -6.58 -11.73
CA ASP A 72 -5.81 -7.55 -11.43
C ASP A 72 -5.23 -8.86 -10.87
N ARG A 73 -4.06 -9.28 -11.40
CA ARG A 73 -3.36 -10.47 -10.91
C ARG A 73 -2.80 -10.23 -9.50
N ILE A 74 -2.29 -9.02 -9.21
CA ILE A 74 -1.89 -8.60 -7.86
C ILE A 74 -3.07 -8.75 -6.89
N CYS A 75 -4.24 -8.24 -7.27
CA CYS A 75 -5.44 -8.31 -6.45
C CYS A 75 -5.86 -9.75 -6.18
N GLU A 76 -5.84 -10.62 -7.18
CA GLU A 76 -6.18 -12.04 -7.01
C GLU A 76 -5.16 -12.77 -6.12
N THR A 77 -3.86 -12.46 -6.22
CA THR A 77 -2.84 -13.00 -5.30
C THR A 77 -3.12 -12.60 -3.86
N TYR A 78 -3.34 -11.31 -3.56
CA TYR A 78 -3.64 -10.86 -2.19
C TYR A 78 -4.96 -11.42 -1.65
N LYS A 79 -5.99 -11.51 -2.50
CA LYS A 79 -7.27 -12.14 -2.14
C LYS A 79 -7.09 -13.61 -1.77
N ASN A 80 -6.30 -14.37 -2.53
CA ASN A 80 -6.03 -15.77 -2.23
C ASN A 80 -5.23 -15.93 -0.92
N LEU A 81 -4.26 -15.05 -0.67
CA LEU A 81 -3.51 -15.04 0.59
C LEU A 81 -4.41 -14.72 1.79
N ALA A 82 -5.24 -13.67 1.70
CA ALA A 82 -6.17 -13.27 2.75
C ALA A 82 -7.13 -14.42 3.13
N LYS A 83 -7.71 -15.09 2.13
CA LYS A 83 -8.58 -16.26 2.34
C LYS A 83 -7.84 -17.44 2.94
N ARG A 84 -6.65 -17.76 2.42
CA ARG A 84 -5.89 -18.96 2.83
C ARG A 84 -5.42 -18.86 4.27
N PHE A 85 -5.00 -17.69 4.71
CA PHE A 85 -4.51 -17.46 6.07
C PHE A 85 -5.57 -16.93 7.03
N GLY A 86 -6.76 -16.55 6.54
CA GLY A 86 -7.85 -16.05 7.38
C GLY A 86 -7.56 -14.67 7.98
N VAL A 87 -6.86 -13.80 7.24
CA VAL A 87 -6.40 -12.47 7.71
C VAL A 87 -6.89 -11.36 6.79
N HIS A 88 -6.93 -10.14 7.31
CA HIS A 88 -7.07 -8.93 6.49
C HIS A 88 -5.70 -8.52 5.94
N ILE A 89 -5.67 -7.98 4.72
CA ILE A 89 -4.42 -7.50 4.10
C ILE A 89 -4.65 -6.15 3.42
N LEU A 90 -3.84 -5.15 3.75
CA LEU A 90 -3.65 -3.95 2.95
C LEU A 90 -2.48 -4.24 2.01
N SER A 91 -2.73 -4.29 0.70
CA SER A 91 -1.69 -4.61 -0.29
C SER A 91 -0.65 -3.51 -0.41
N GLY A 92 0.48 -3.88 -1.01
CA GLY A 92 1.35 -2.90 -1.63
C GLY A 92 0.56 -2.07 -2.63
N SER A 93 0.81 -0.75 -2.68
CA SER A 93 0.21 0.07 -3.72
C SER A 93 0.96 -0.07 -5.04
N ALA A 94 0.28 0.26 -6.13
CA ALA A 94 0.77 0.19 -7.49
C ALA A 94 0.30 1.42 -8.30
N PRO A 95 1.06 1.84 -9.31
CA PRO A 95 0.51 2.67 -10.37
C PRO A 95 -0.51 1.85 -11.18
N VAL A 96 -1.72 2.39 -11.35
CA VAL A 96 -2.79 1.75 -12.11
C VAL A 96 -3.33 2.75 -13.12
N TRP A 97 -3.34 2.35 -14.40
CA TRP A 97 -3.99 3.11 -15.45
C TRP A 97 -5.51 2.95 -15.32
N ASP A 98 -6.18 4.05 -14.99
CA ASP A 98 -7.62 4.08 -14.79
C ASP A 98 -8.18 5.35 -15.44
N ASP A 99 -9.14 5.18 -16.35
CA ASP A 99 -9.84 6.29 -17.01
C ASP A 99 -8.91 7.37 -17.60
N GLY A 100 -7.89 6.92 -18.35
CA GLY A 100 -6.98 7.79 -19.12
C GLY A 100 -5.86 8.44 -18.32
N ARG A 101 -5.67 8.06 -17.06
CA ARG A 101 -4.61 8.59 -16.17
C ARG A 101 -4.05 7.50 -15.26
N TYR A 102 -2.88 7.72 -14.69
CA TYR A 102 -2.37 6.85 -13.62
C TYR A 102 -2.90 7.30 -12.26
N VAL A 103 -3.25 6.35 -11.40
CA VAL A 103 -3.51 6.55 -9.97
C VAL A 103 -2.56 5.67 -9.14
N ASN A 104 -2.24 6.10 -7.92
CA ASN A 104 -1.56 5.26 -6.94
C ASN A 104 -2.61 4.53 -6.11
N ARG A 105 -2.77 3.22 -6.35
CA ARG A 105 -3.88 2.40 -5.87
C ARG A 105 -3.40 1.21 -5.07
N LEU A 106 -4.10 0.90 -3.99
CA LEU A 106 -3.95 -0.32 -3.22
C LEU A 106 -5.32 -0.95 -2.95
N GLY A 107 -5.33 -2.18 -2.42
CA GLY A 107 -6.52 -2.88 -1.98
C GLY A 107 -6.50 -3.25 -0.50
N VAL A 108 -7.69 -3.37 0.08
CA VAL A 108 -7.90 -4.04 1.37
C VAL A 108 -8.72 -5.28 1.14
N PHE A 109 -8.14 -6.43 1.46
CA PHE A 109 -8.66 -7.77 1.23
C PHE A 109 -9.08 -8.38 2.55
N ASP A 110 -10.28 -8.95 2.60
CA ASP A 110 -10.80 -9.62 3.79
C ASP A 110 -10.65 -11.16 3.70
N PRO A 111 -10.81 -11.88 4.82
CA PRO A 111 -10.76 -13.34 4.86
C PRO A 111 -11.84 -14.05 4.03
N SER A 112 -12.94 -13.37 3.67
CA SER A 112 -14.00 -13.93 2.83
C SER A 112 -13.62 -13.91 1.34
N GLY A 113 -12.67 -13.05 0.97
CA GLY A 113 -12.26 -12.78 -0.40
C GLY A 113 -12.93 -11.55 -1.02
N ALA A 114 -13.71 -10.79 -0.25
CA ALA A 114 -14.13 -9.47 -0.69
C ALA A 114 -12.97 -8.49 -0.51
N TYR A 115 -12.97 -7.44 -1.32
CA TYR A 115 -11.97 -6.39 -1.22
C TYR A 115 -12.53 -5.06 -1.70
N ILE A 116 -11.88 -3.99 -1.26
CA ILE A 116 -12.08 -2.65 -1.80
C ILE A 116 -10.76 -2.10 -2.31
N LEU A 117 -10.82 -1.12 -3.20
CA LEU A 117 -9.68 -0.40 -3.73
C LEU A 117 -9.70 1.04 -3.21
N GLN A 118 -8.52 1.58 -2.95
CA GLN A 118 -8.35 2.95 -2.47
C GLN A 118 -7.20 3.60 -3.24
N ASP A 119 -7.46 4.82 -3.69
CA ASP A 119 -6.48 5.65 -4.37
C ASP A 119 -5.92 6.72 -3.44
N LYS A 120 -4.66 7.07 -3.67
CA LYS A 120 -4.00 8.21 -3.01
C LYS A 120 -4.69 9.52 -3.41
N GLN A 121 -4.80 10.45 -2.47
CA GLN A 121 -5.54 11.70 -2.67
C GLN A 121 -4.64 12.86 -3.09
N ILE A 122 -3.43 12.94 -2.54
CA ILE A 122 -2.52 14.05 -2.77
C ILE A 122 -1.16 13.53 -3.21
N MET A 123 -0.80 13.88 -4.44
CA MET A 123 0.47 13.48 -5.04
C MET A 123 1.61 14.35 -4.56
N THR A 124 2.75 13.71 -4.35
CA THR A 124 4.03 14.40 -4.28
C THR A 124 4.33 15.09 -5.61
N ARG A 125 5.32 16.00 -5.62
CA ARG A 125 5.75 16.65 -6.87
C ARG A 125 6.21 15.63 -7.91
N PHE A 126 7.03 14.67 -7.49
CA PHE A 126 7.56 13.61 -8.33
C PHE A 126 6.45 12.79 -9.00
N GLU A 127 5.48 12.30 -8.21
CA GLU A 127 4.34 11.54 -8.74
C GLU A 127 3.55 12.33 -9.79
N ARG A 128 3.30 13.62 -9.54
CA ARG A 128 2.51 14.46 -10.46
C ARG A 128 3.29 14.89 -11.69
N GLU A 129 4.55 15.28 -11.52
CA GLU A 129 5.35 15.96 -12.55
C GLU A 129 6.14 14.98 -13.42
N GLU A 130 6.51 13.81 -12.88
CA GLU A 130 7.34 12.81 -13.58
C GLU A 130 6.55 11.54 -13.91
N TRP A 131 5.68 11.07 -13.00
CA TRP A 131 4.89 9.84 -13.24
C TRP A 131 3.50 10.12 -13.82
N CYS A 132 3.10 11.40 -13.86
CA CYS A 132 1.76 11.82 -14.28
C CYS A 132 0.66 11.08 -13.51
N VAL A 133 0.89 10.80 -12.22
CA VAL A 133 -0.11 10.22 -11.32
C VAL A 133 -1.03 11.33 -10.86
N GLU A 134 -2.32 11.02 -10.82
CA GLU A 134 -3.39 11.91 -10.41
C GLU A 134 -4.10 11.38 -9.16
N HIS A 135 -4.87 12.25 -8.51
CA HIS A 135 -5.71 11.84 -7.39
C HIS A 135 -6.79 10.89 -7.87
N GLY A 136 -7.18 9.95 -7.01
CA GLY A 136 -8.30 9.07 -7.31
C GLY A 136 -9.59 9.48 -6.62
N ASN A 137 -10.41 8.46 -6.37
CA ASN A 137 -11.75 8.58 -5.77
C ASN A 137 -11.71 9.00 -4.29
N PRO A 138 -12.81 9.50 -3.72
CA PRO A 138 -12.87 9.89 -2.31
C PRO A 138 -12.45 8.78 -1.34
N LEU A 139 -11.94 9.18 -0.17
CA LEU A 139 -11.51 8.23 0.86
C LEU A 139 -12.65 7.32 1.33
N ASN A 140 -12.36 6.02 1.45
CA ASN A 140 -13.26 5.05 2.04
C ASN A 140 -12.98 4.82 3.54
N VAL A 141 -14.04 4.55 4.30
CA VAL A 141 -13.94 3.92 5.63
C VAL A 141 -14.21 2.44 5.45
N ILE A 142 -13.28 1.60 5.89
CA ILE A 142 -13.39 0.15 5.81
C ILE A 142 -13.92 -0.35 7.15
N GLU A 143 -15.03 -1.07 7.12
CA GLU A 143 -15.61 -1.68 8.31
C GLU A 143 -15.32 -3.18 8.27
N THR A 144 -14.64 -3.67 9.32
CA THR A 144 -14.38 -5.10 9.51
C THR A 144 -14.85 -5.53 10.90
N ASP A 145 -14.75 -6.82 11.19
CA ASP A 145 -14.97 -7.37 12.53
C ASP A 145 -13.90 -6.93 13.55
N LEU A 146 -12.77 -6.38 13.08
CA LEU A 146 -11.68 -5.86 13.91
C LEU A 146 -11.84 -4.39 14.29
N GLY A 147 -12.70 -3.65 13.58
CA GLY A 147 -12.93 -2.21 13.77
C GLY A 147 -13.08 -1.45 12.46
N ARG A 148 -13.05 -0.11 12.56
CA ARG A 148 -13.14 0.80 11.42
C ARG A 148 -11.76 1.31 11.04
N PHE A 149 -11.41 1.20 9.76
CA PHE A 149 -10.10 1.56 9.25
C PHE A 149 -10.21 2.69 8.23
N GLY A 150 -9.29 3.64 8.34
CA GLY A 150 -9.05 4.66 7.33
C GLY A 150 -7.67 4.49 6.72
N ILE A 151 -7.48 4.94 5.49
CA ILE A 151 -6.20 4.83 4.77
C ILE A 151 -5.75 6.22 4.33
N LEU A 152 -4.50 6.55 4.65
CA LEU A 152 -3.82 7.75 4.17
C LEU A 152 -2.50 7.32 3.55
N ILE A 153 -2.41 7.31 2.22
CA ILE A 153 -1.22 6.81 1.53
C ILE A 153 -0.12 7.88 1.59
N CYS A 154 0.91 7.60 2.39
CA CYS A 154 2.14 8.37 2.49
C CYS A 154 1.90 9.87 2.70
N TYR A 155 2.03 10.66 1.64
CA TYR A 155 1.88 12.11 1.64
C TYR A 155 0.50 12.57 2.13
N ASP A 156 -0.55 11.77 1.94
CA ASP A 156 -1.91 12.04 2.45
C ASP A 156 -1.93 12.32 3.97
N SER A 157 -1.05 11.65 4.73
CA SER A 157 -0.96 11.79 6.19
C SER A 157 -0.59 13.20 6.65
N GLU A 158 0.06 13.98 5.80
CA GLU A 158 0.48 15.36 6.10
C GLU A 158 -0.71 16.34 6.11
N PHE A 159 -1.87 15.95 5.56
CA PHE A 159 -2.99 16.86 5.31
C PHE A 159 -4.15 16.69 6.30
N PRO A 160 -4.41 17.69 7.18
CA PRO A 160 -5.44 17.56 8.22
C PRO A 160 -6.86 17.34 7.70
N LYS A 161 -7.19 17.86 6.50
CA LYS A 161 -8.54 17.68 5.91
C LYS A 161 -8.83 16.23 5.58
N LEU A 162 -7.83 15.46 5.14
CA LEU A 162 -7.99 14.03 4.87
C LEU A 162 -8.18 13.25 6.16
N GLY A 163 -7.37 13.54 7.19
CA GLY A 163 -7.59 12.97 8.52
C GLY A 163 -8.97 13.29 9.08
N ARG A 164 -9.46 14.52 8.92
CA ARG A 164 -10.80 14.92 9.37
C ARG A 164 -11.93 14.19 8.65
N ALA A 165 -11.74 13.81 7.38
CA ALA A 165 -12.70 12.98 6.66
C ALA A 165 -12.79 11.56 7.23
N LEU A 166 -11.73 11.10 7.89
CA LEU A 166 -11.61 9.78 8.55
C LEU A 166 -11.73 9.87 10.08
N LYS A 167 -12.41 10.88 10.62
CA LYS A 167 -12.46 11.18 12.07
C LYS A 167 -13.10 10.09 12.96
N ASP A 168 -13.86 9.16 12.37
CA ASP A 168 -14.64 8.15 13.10
C ASP A 168 -14.05 6.73 12.93
N VAL A 169 -12.77 6.62 12.54
CA VAL A 169 -12.06 5.34 12.40
C VAL A 169 -11.28 5.00 13.68
N ASP A 170 -11.14 3.71 13.97
CA ASP A 170 -10.37 3.21 15.11
C ASP A 170 -8.87 3.14 14.78
N VAL A 171 -8.54 2.89 13.51
CA VAL A 171 -7.15 2.76 13.03
C VAL A 171 -6.95 3.48 11.69
N LEU A 172 -5.90 4.29 11.61
CA LEU A 172 -5.38 4.87 10.37
C LEU A 172 -4.21 4.03 9.86
N LEU A 173 -4.36 3.44 8.69
CA LEU A 173 -3.30 2.74 7.97
C LEU A 173 -2.55 3.73 7.07
N VAL A 174 -1.24 3.78 7.23
CA VAL A 174 -0.36 4.75 6.55
C VAL A 174 0.78 4.00 5.84
N PRO A 175 0.50 3.37 4.68
CA PRO A 175 1.54 2.82 3.83
C PRO A 175 2.41 3.95 3.27
N SER A 176 3.72 3.76 3.19
CA SER A 176 4.66 4.83 2.88
C SER A 176 5.87 4.37 2.06
N CYS A 177 6.27 5.19 1.10
CA CYS A 177 7.50 5.05 0.32
C CYS A 177 8.21 6.41 0.31
N THR A 178 9.36 6.49 0.97
CA THR A 178 10.16 7.73 1.05
C THR A 178 11.64 7.40 0.94
N GLU A 179 12.37 8.17 0.13
CA GLU A 179 13.81 7.92 -0.13
C GLU A 179 14.72 8.37 1.02
N ALA A 180 14.29 9.34 1.83
CA ALA A 180 15.14 9.99 2.81
C ALA A 180 14.49 10.09 4.19
N MET A 181 15.33 10.18 5.23
CA MET A 181 14.89 10.29 6.63
C MET A 181 13.93 11.45 6.87
N HIS A 182 14.12 12.57 6.18
CA HIS A 182 13.20 13.71 6.33
C HIS A 182 11.79 13.37 5.78
N GLY A 183 11.69 12.58 4.71
CA GLY A 183 10.42 12.05 4.20
C GLY A 183 9.77 11.11 5.20
N TYR A 184 10.53 10.14 5.72
CA TYR A 184 10.07 9.20 6.75
C TYR A 184 9.48 9.94 7.96
N TRP A 185 10.21 10.93 8.49
CA TRP A 185 9.75 11.69 9.65
C TRP A 185 8.51 12.54 9.36
N ARG A 186 8.38 13.14 8.18
CA ARG A 186 7.16 13.88 7.84
C ARG A 186 5.93 12.97 7.84
N VAL A 187 6.02 11.81 7.19
CA VAL A 187 4.91 10.84 7.16
C VAL A 187 4.60 10.32 8.56
N ARG A 188 5.63 9.94 9.33
CA ARG A 188 5.44 9.45 10.71
C ARG A 188 4.81 10.50 11.62
N ILE A 189 5.29 11.74 11.57
CA ILE A 189 4.75 12.85 12.36
C ILE A 189 3.32 13.17 11.91
N GLY A 190 3.07 13.23 10.60
CA GLY A 190 1.73 13.42 10.03
C GLY A 190 0.75 12.37 10.53
N ALA A 191 1.10 11.09 10.41
CA ALA A 191 0.31 9.97 10.92
C ALA A 191 -0.02 10.09 12.40
N MET A 192 0.98 10.38 13.25
CA MET A 192 0.78 10.58 14.68
C MET A 192 -0.12 11.80 14.98
N ALA A 193 0.02 12.89 14.23
CA ALA A 193 -0.84 14.06 14.37
C ALA A 193 -2.30 13.73 14.01
N ARG A 194 -2.53 12.99 12.92
CA ARG A 194 -3.89 12.56 12.52
C ARG A 194 -4.50 11.61 13.55
N ALA A 195 -3.71 10.68 14.08
CA ALA A 195 -4.14 9.81 15.19
C ALA A 195 -4.51 10.60 16.44
N LEU A 196 -3.69 11.59 16.81
CA LEU A 196 -3.97 12.47 17.95
C LEU A 196 -5.26 13.28 17.73
N GLU A 197 -5.44 13.88 16.56
CA GLU A 197 -6.62 14.69 16.23
C GLU A 197 -7.92 13.87 16.20
N ASN A 198 -7.83 12.62 15.71
CA ASN A 198 -8.98 11.73 15.56
C ASN A 198 -9.19 10.79 16.76
N GLN A 199 -8.29 10.82 17.76
CA GLN A 199 -8.33 9.92 18.93
C GLN A 199 -8.33 8.42 18.54
N CYS A 200 -7.50 8.06 17.56
CA CYS A 200 -7.40 6.71 17.01
C CYS A 200 -5.95 6.19 17.02
N VAL A 201 -5.71 4.95 16.60
CA VAL A 201 -4.36 4.41 16.39
C VAL A 201 -3.88 4.75 14.98
N SER A 202 -2.59 5.01 14.79
CA SER A 202 -1.96 5.02 13.46
C SER A 202 -0.99 3.86 13.31
N VAL A 203 -1.02 3.19 12.17
CA VAL A 203 -0.12 2.11 11.79
C VAL A 203 0.60 2.48 10.50
N MET A 204 1.91 2.64 10.56
CA MET A 204 2.74 3.01 9.41
C MET A 204 3.53 1.80 8.93
N SER A 205 3.49 1.52 7.62
CA SER A 205 4.36 0.55 6.97
C SER A 205 5.22 1.29 5.97
N SER A 206 6.54 1.10 6.04
CA SER A 206 7.51 1.79 5.20
C SER A 206 8.22 0.82 4.27
N LEU A 207 8.26 1.19 2.99
CA LEU A 207 9.07 0.49 2.00
C LEU A 207 10.54 0.65 2.36
N LEU A 208 11.28 -0.45 2.29
CA LEU A 208 12.72 -0.45 2.46
C LEU A 208 13.38 -0.63 1.09
N SER A 209 14.43 0.15 0.84
CA SER A 209 15.42 -0.16 -0.20
C SER A 209 16.74 -0.49 0.49
N ASN A 210 17.58 -1.28 -0.20
CA ASN A 210 18.88 -1.71 0.32
C ASN A 210 19.98 -0.64 0.16
N GLU A 211 19.62 0.61 -0.12
CA GLU A 211 20.59 1.70 -0.23
C GLU A 211 20.60 2.53 1.05
N ALA A 212 21.67 2.37 1.82
CA ALA A 212 22.11 3.29 2.86
C ALA A 212 23.30 4.10 2.35
#